data_AF-A0A183F041-F1
#
_entry.id   AF-A0A183F041-F1
#
_cell.length_a   1.000
_cell.length_b   1.000
_cell.length_c   1.000
_cell.angle_alpha   90.00
_cell.angle_beta   90.00
_cell.angle_gamma   90.00
#
_symmetry.space_group_name_H-M   'P 1'
#
loop_
_entity.id
_entity.type
_entity.pdbx_description
1 polymer ?
#
loop_
_entity_poly.entity_id
_entity_poly.type
_entity_poly.pdbx_seq_one_letter_code
_entity_poly.pdbx_strand_id
1 'polypeptide(L)' 'MKFTDATFKDGIKPYDILLVKFFAPWCGHCKKIAPEFEKAAAKLVQNDPPVYLAEVGEVKKWDLLLK' A
#
# COMPACT_ATOMS: atom_id res chain seq x y z
N MET A 1 0.51 -1.38 6.79
CA MET A 1 0.31 -2.84 6.68
C MET A 1 1.08 -3.36 5.47
N LYS A 2 1.64 -4.57 5.53
CA LYS A 2 2.33 -5.17 4.38
C LYS A 2 1.57 -6.41 3.90
N PHE A 3 1.21 -6.45 2.62
CA PHE A 3 0.56 -7.61 2.00
C PHE A 3 1.49 -8.29 0.99
N THR A 4 1.37 -9.61 0.92
CA THR A 4 1.94 -10.46 -0.13
C THR A 4 0.84 -10.85 -1.12
N ASP A 5 1.18 -11.36 -2.30
CA ASP A 5 0.20 -11.75 -3.33
C ASP A 5 -0.86 -12.74 -2.80
N ALA A 6 -0.44 -13.65 -1.92
CA ALA A 6 -1.30 -14.65 -1.30
C ALA A 6 -2.25 -14.07 -0.23
N THR A 7 -1.87 -12.97 0.43
CA THR A 7 -2.65 -12.38 1.54
C THR A 7 -3.43 -11.13 1.12
N PHE A 8 -3.11 -10.56 -0.04
CA PHE A 8 -3.73 -9.34 -0.53
C PHE A 8 -5.24 -9.49 -0.74
N LYS A 9 -5.68 -10.56 -1.42
CA LYS A 9 -7.10 -10.73 -1.80
C LYS A 9 -8.04 -10.81 -0.61
N ASP A 10 -7.63 -11.45 0.49
CA ASP A 10 -8.44 -11.56 1.70
C ASP A 10 -8.19 -10.39 2.66
N GLY A 11 -6.98 -9.82 2.65
CA GLY A 11 -6.60 -8.70 3.51
C GLY A 11 -7.23 -7.35 3.15
N ILE A 12 -7.70 -7.16 1.91
CA ILE A 12 -8.38 -5.91 1.49
C ILE A 12 -9.89 -5.90 1.71
N LYS A 13 -10.53 -7.08 1.82
CA LYS A 13 -11.99 -7.22 1.97
C LYS A 13 -12.61 -6.46 3.15
N PRO A 14 -11.98 -6.34 4.33
CA PRO A 14 -12.60 -5.68 5.47
C PRO A 14 -12.50 -4.14 5.43
N TYR A 15 -11.86 -3.56 4.42
CA TYR A 15 -11.64 -2.12 4.34
C TYR A 15 -12.49 -1.50 3.23
N ASP A 16 -13.40 -0.59 3.57
CA ASP A 16 -14.20 0.17 2.58
C ASP A 16 -13.34 1.07 1.70
N ILE A 17 -12.33 1.72 2.29
CA ILE A 17 -11.37 2.58 1.57
C ILE A 17 -9.95 2.21 1.97
N LEU A 18 -9.23 1.59 1.03
CA LEU A 18 -7.84 1.17 1.19
C LEU A 18 -6.97 1.72 0.06
N LEU A 19 -5.98 2.54 0.41
CA LEU A 19 -4.96 3.02 -0.50
C LEU A 19 -3.77 2.05 -0.49
N VAL A 20 -3.58 1.35 -1.61
CA VAL A 20 -2.51 0.36 -1.77
C VAL A 20 -1.35 0.96 -2.56
N LYS A 21 -0.15 0.94 -1.96
CA LYS A 21 1.10 1.34 -2.60
C LYS A 21 1.92 0.12 -2.97
N PHE A 22 2.11 -0.08 -4.27
CA PHE A 22 3.02 -1.07 -4.80
C PHE A 22 4.44 -0.51 -4.77
N PHE A 23 5.35 -1.15 -4.03
CA PHE A 23 6.73 -0.65 -3.90
C PHE A 23 7.77 -1.70 -4.29
N ALA A 24 8.88 -1.22 -4.86
CA ALA A 24 10.03 -2.05 -5.22
C ALA A 24 11.29 -1.62 -4.44
N PRO A 25 12.10 -2.56 -3.92
CA PRO A 25 13.27 -2.26 -3.08
C PRO A 25 14.42 -1.54 -3.83
N TRP A 26 14.43 -1.63 -5.16
CA TRP A 26 15.41 -0.99 -6.04
C TRP A 26 14.97 0.40 -6.54
N CYS A 27 13.70 0.80 -6.30
CA CYS A 27 13.22 2.09 -6.76
C CYS A 27 13.62 3.21 -5.78
N GLY A 28 14.61 4.01 -6.16
CA GLY A 28 15.11 5.14 -5.36
C GLY A 28 14.04 6.21 -5.08
N HIS A 29 13.08 6.40 -5.98
CA HIS A 29 11.96 7.33 -5.77
C HIS A 29 10.98 6.84 -4.70
N CYS A 30 10.73 5.52 -4.62
CA CYS A 30 9.85 4.94 -3.59
C CYS A 30 10.41 5.10 -2.17
N LYS A 31 11.74 5.06 -2.01
CA LYS A 31 12.41 5.26 -0.71
C LYS A 31 12.22 6.66 -0.16
N LYS A 32 12.16 7.68 -1.02
CA LYS A 32 11.92 9.07 -0.62
C LYS A 32 10.48 9.32 -0.19
N ILE A 33 9.51 8.65 -0.84
CA ILE A 33 8.08 8.76 -0.54
C ILE A 33 7.66 7.98 0.71
N ALA A 34 8.40 6.93 1.10
CA ALA A 34 8.09 6.10 2.28
C ALA A 34 7.76 6.91 3.56
N PRO A 35 8.60 7.86 4.03
CA PRO A 35 8.32 8.62 5.25
C PRO A 35 7.10 9.54 5.14
N GLU A 36 6.80 10.08 3.96
CA GLU A 36 5.59 10.89 3.77
C GLU A 36 4.34 10.03 3.70
N PHE A 37 4.45 8.83 3.13
CA PHE A 37 3.35 7.86 3.05
C PHE A 37 2.92 7.38 4.45
N GLU A 38 3.87 7.12 5.35
CA GLU A 38 3.57 6.78 6.75
C GLU A 38 2.90 7.94 7.50
N LYS A 39 3.35 9.17 7.28
CA LYS A 39 2.70 10.37 7.84
C LYS A 39 1.27 10.55 7.31
N ALA A 40 1.06 10.30 6.02
CA ALA A 40 -0.27 10.33 5.43
C ALA A 40 -1.17 9.25 6.04
N ALA A 41 -0.66 8.03 6.24
CA ALA A 41 -1.42 6.93 6.85
C ALA A 41 -1.94 7.30 8.24
N ALA A 42 -1.08 7.91 9.07
CA ALA A 42 -1.45 8.33 10.42
C ALA A 42 -2.55 9.41 10.43
N LYS A 43 -2.58 10.30 9.43
CA LYS A 43 -3.60 11.34 9.30
C LYS A 43 -4.90 10.81 8.70
N LEU A 44 -4.81 9.97 7.69
CA LEU A 44 -5.93 9.51 6.89
C LEU A 44 -6.85 8.51 7.63
N VAL A 45 -6.30 7.80 8.62
CA VAL A 45 -7.10 6.97 9.55
C VAL A 45 -8.05 7.80 10.42
N GLN A 46 -7.78 9.10 10.61
CA GLN A 46 -8.62 9.99 11.42
C GLN A 46 -9.77 10.63 10.64
N ASN A 47 -9.84 10.42 9.32
CA ASN A 47 -10.93 10.95 8.51
C ASN A 47 -12.23 10.16 8.74
N ASP A 48 -13.36 10.79 8.41
CA ASP A 48 -14.66 10.15 8.32
C ASP A 48 -15.13 10.21 6.84
N PRO A 49 -15.10 9.08 6.10
CA PRO A 49 -14.70 7.73 6.51
C PRO A 49 -13.17 7.53 6.63
N PRO A 50 -12.72 6.56 7.45
CA PRO A 50 -11.30 6.28 7.67
C PRO A 50 -10.66 5.68 6.42
N VAL A 51 -9.49 6.20 6.06
CA VAL A 51 -8.73 5.72 4.89
C VAL A 51 -7.48 4.99 5.35
N TYR A 52 -7.43 3.70 5.03
CA TYR A 52 -6.32 2.83 5.42
C TYR A 52 -5.26 2.78 4.34
N LEU A 53 -3.99 2.77 4.73
CA LEU A 53 -2.86 2.70 3.80
C LEU A 53 -2.14 1.35 3.95
N ALA A 54 -1.96 0.68 2.83
CA ALA A 54 -1.26 -0.60 2.75
C ALA A 54 -0.12 -0.55 1.73
N GLU A 55 0.92 -1.30 2.00
CA GLU A 55 2.06 -1.47 1.11
C GLU A 55 2.13 -2.92 0.63
N VAL A 56 2.26 -3.12 -0.67
CA VAL A 56 2.48 -4.44 -1.27
C VAL A 56 3.93 -4.50 -1.72
N GLY A 57 4.71 -5.33 -1.03
CA GLY A 57 6.15 -5.44 -1.22
C GLY A 57 6.51 -6.81 -1.77
N GLU A 58 6.92 -6.81 -3.04
CA GLU A 58 7.57 -7.88 -3.84
C GLU A 58 7.05 -7.82 -5.29
N VAL A 59 7.06 -6.63 -5.90
CA VAL A 59 6.98 -6.51 -7.37
C VAL A 59 8.28 -7.07 -7.99
N LYS A 60 8.43 -8.39 -7.94
CA LYS A 60 9.23 -9.18 -8.90
C LYS A 60 8.47 -9.37 -10.22
N LYS A 61 7.18 -9.06 -10.22
CA LYS A 61 6.28 -9.33 -11.33
C LYS A 61 5.62 -8.04 -11.81
N TRP A 62 6.02 -7.60 -13.00
CA TRP A 62 5.42 -6.49 -13.76
C TRP A 62 3.93 -6.72 -14.10
N ASP A 63 3.40 -7.92 -13.87
CA ASP A 63 2.02 -8.34 -14.18
C ASP A 63 0.94 -7.64 -13.32
N LEU A 64 1.29 -7.15 -12.13
CA LEU A 64 0.35 -6.44 -11.24
C LEU A 64 0.18 -4.94 -11.56
N LEU A 65 1.05 -4.38 -12.41
CA LEU A 65 0.98 -2.97 -12.82
C LEU A 65 0.35 -2.78 -14.21
N LEU A 66 0.09 -3.89 -14.93
CA LEU A 66 -0.33 -3.89 -16.34
C LEU A 66 -1.66 -4.65 -16.57
N LYS A 67 -2.37 -5.01 -15.51
CA LYS A 67 -3.76 -5.49 -15.57
C LYS A 67 -4.64 -4.51 -14.82
#